data_AF-A0A6L3X5T2-F1
#
_entry.id   AF-A0A6L3X5T2-F1
#
_cell.length_a   1.000
_cell.length_b   1.000
_cell.length_c   1.000
_cell.angle_alpha   90.00
_cell.angle_beta   90.00
_cell.angle_gamma   90.00
#
_symmetry.space_group_name_H-M   'P 1'
#
loop_
_entity.id
_entity.type
_entity.pdbx_description
1 polymer ?
#
loop_
_entity_poly.entity_id
_entity_poly.type
_entity_poly.pdbx_seq_one_letter_code
_entity_poly.pdbx_strand_id
1 'polypeptide(L)' 'WVSVDSFDLTVPNLDNFFAPVFTMGKYYTQGDKVLMPLAIQVHHAVCDGFHVGRMLNELQQYCDEWQGGA' A
#
# COMPACT_ATOMS: atom_id res chain seq x y z
N TRP A 1 4.42 6.98 -12.52
CA TRP A 1 5.17 8.16 -13.04
C TRP A 1 5.35 9.26 -12.01
N VAL A 2 4.37 9.50 -11.14
CA VAL A 2 4.38 10.63 -10.20
C VAL A 2 4.74 10.13 -8.81
N SER A 3 5.55 10.90 -8.06
CA SER A 3 5.72 10.71 -6.63
C SER A 3 4.64 11.54 -5.94
N VAL A 4 3.76 10.89 -5.18
CA VAL A 4 2.61 11.51 -4.52
C VAL A 4 2.68 11.26 -3.02
N ASP A 5 2.24 12.21 -2.22
CA ASP A 5 2.12 12.03 -0.76
C ASP A 5 0.77 11.43 -0.35
N SER A 6 -0.25 11.58 -1.21
CA SER A 6 -1.59 11.02 -1.01
C SER A 6 -2.17 10.53 -2.34
N PHE A 7 -2.91 9.42 -2.29
CA PHE A 7 -3.68 8.92 -3.41
C PHE A 7 -4.94 8.25 -2.89
N ASP A 8 -6.09 8.67 -3.41
CA ASP A 8 -7.40 8.18 -3.01
C ASP A 8 -8.20 7.79 -4.25
N LEU A 9 -8.72 6.56 -4.26
CA LEU A 9 -9.60 6.08 -5.32
C LEU A 9 -11.05 6.35 -4.95
N THR A 10 -11.81 7.08 -5.76
CA THR A 10 -13.26 7.17 -5.56
C THR A 10 -13.94 6.15 -6.45
N VAL A 11 -14.49 5.09 -5.86
CA VAL A 11 -15.24 4.07 -6.59
C VAL A 11 -16.73 4.43 -6.56
N PRO A 12 -17.42 4.58 -7.71
CA PRO A 12 -18.82 4.99 -7.75
C PRO A 12 -19.79 4.00 -7.11
N ASN A 13 -19.43 2.71 -7.07
CA ASN A 13 -20.21 1.65 -6.43
C ASN A 13 -19.28 0.76 -5.61
N LEU A 14 -19.49 0.73 -4.29
CA LEU A 14 -18.70 -0.02 -3.32
C LEU A 14 -19.39 -1.33 -2.88
N ASP A 15 -20.59 -1.63 -3.41
CA ASP A 15 -21.36 -2.81 -3.02
C ASP A 15 -20.57 -4.08 -3.32
N ASN A 16 -20.25 -4.82 -2.26
CA ASN A 16 -19.47 -6.06 -2.30
C ASN A 16 -18.07 -5.93 -2.95
N PHE A 17 -17.54 -4.72 -3.07
CA PHE A 17 -16.18 -4.50 -3.54
C PHE A 17 -15.20 -4.67 -2.38
N PHE A 18 -14.87 -5.92 -2.07
CA PHE A 18 -14.01 -6.28 -0.93
C PHE A 18 -12.54 -6.51 -1.31
N ALA A 19 -12.22 -6.52 -2.61
CA ALA A 19 -10.84 -6.68 -3.07
C ALA A 19 -10.02 -5.42 -2.71
N PRO A 20 -8.90 -5.54 -1.99
CA PRO A 20 -8.05 -4.40 -1.68
C PRO A 20 -7.40 -3.85 -2.95
N VAL A 21 -7.30 -2.53 -3.05
CA VAL A 21 -6.64 -1.86 -4.18
C VAL A 21 -5.36 -1.22 -3.68
N PHE A 22 -4.23 -1.61 -4.27
CA PHE A 22 -2.93 -1.01 -4.01
C PHE A 22 -2.56 -0.06 -5.14
N THR A 23 -2.08 1.13 -4.78
CA THR A 23 -1.51 2.09 -5.74
C THR A 23 -0.09 2.44 -5.35
N MET A 24 0.83 2.22 -6.28
CA MET A 24 2.26 2.47 -6.08
C MET A 24 2.69 3.73 -6.83
N GLY A 25 3.32 4.66 -6.12
CA GLY A 25 3.89 5.87 -6.67
C GLY A 25 5.27 5.64 -7.29
N LYS A 26 5.80 6.67 -7.96
CA LYS A 26 7.22 6.69 -8.35
C LYS A 26 8.08 6.79 -7.08
N TYR A 27 9.03 5.88 -6.91
CA TYR A 27 10.00 5.94 -5.81
C TYR A 27 10.92 7.16 -5.92
N TYR A 28 11.49 7.57 -4.80
CA TYR A 28 12.44 8.67 -4.71
C TYR A 28 13.46 8.42 -3.61
N THR A 29 14.59 9.13 -3.67
CA THR A 29 15.64 9.06 -2.66
C THR A 29 15.42 10.14 -1.60
N GLN A 30 15.50 9.76 -0.32
CA GLN A 30 15.46 10.67 0.81
C GLN A 30 16.65 10.36 1.74
N GLY A 31 17.70 11.19 1.63
CA GLY A 31 18.97 10.91 2.31
C GLY A 31 19.55 9.57 1.84
N ASP A 32 19.81 8.67 2.78
CA ASP A 32 20.37 7.33 2.51
C ASP A 32 19.31 6.26 2.22
N LYS A 33 18.03 6.64 2.13
CA LYS A 33 16.90 5.72 1.91
C LYS A 33 16.29 5.91 0.53
N VAL A 34 15.83 4.81 -0.06
CA VAL A 34 14.91 4.83 -1.21
C VAL A 34 13.51 4.56 -0.68
N LEU A 35 12.61 5.53 -0.85
CA LEU A 35 11.22 5.44 -0.40
C LEU A 35 10.28 5.34 -1.61
N MET A 36 9.17 4.63 -1.43
CA MET A 36 8.13 4.48 -2.45
C MET A 36 6.76 4.79 -1.84
N PRO A 37 6.02 5.76 -2.39
CA PRO A 37 4.64 5.98 -1.97
C PRO A 37 3.78 4.75 -2.23
N LEU A 38 3.02 4.34 -1.22
CA LEU A 38 2.09 3.22 -1.31
C LEU A 38 0.77 3.65 -0.65
N ALA A 39 -0.31 3.62 -1.43
CA ALA A 39 -1.67 3.80 -0.94
C ALA A 39 -2.43 2.47 -1.02
N ILE A 40 -3.28 2.22 -0.03
CA ILE A 40 -4.19 1.09 -0.01
C ILE A 40 -5.61 1.56 0.27
N GLN A 41 -6.54 1.08 -0.55
CA GLN A 41 -7.96 1.18 -0.30
C GLN A 41 -8.52 -0.19 0.07
N VAL A 42 -9.30 -0.22 1.15
CA VAL A 42 -10.02 -1.41 1.62
C VAL A 42 -11.46 -1.05 1.93
N HIS A 43 -12.32 -2.07 1.94
CA HIS A 43 -13.71 -1.92 2.37
C HIS A 43 -13.86 -2.20 3.86
N HIS A 44 -14.45 -1.26 4.61
CA HIS A 44 -14.54 -1.34 6.07
C HIS A 44 -15.35 -2.54 6.61
N ALA A 45 -16.26 -3.10 5.81
CA ALA A 45 -17.00 -4.32 6.20
C ALA A 45 -16.10 -5.56 6.37
N VAL A 46 -14.88 -5.56 5.80
CA VAL A 46 -13.96 -6.72 5.85
C VAL A 46 -12.59 -6.37 6.43
N CYS A 47 -12.22 -5.09 6.50
CA CYS A 47 -10.95 -4.64 7.06
C CYS A 47 -11.14 -3.40 7.94
N ASP A 48 -10.55 -3.43 9.13
CA ASP A 48 -10.38 -2.24 9.98
C ASP A 48 -8.93 -1.73 9.93
N GLY A 49 -8.64 -0.68 10.70
CA GLY A 49 -7.30 -0.10 10.78
C GLY A 49 -6.22 -1.06 11.31
N PHE A 50 -6.59 -2.05 12.14
CA PHE A 50 -5.65 -3.05 12.63
C PHE A 50 -5.23 -4.00 11.52
N HIS A 51 -6.17 -4.48 10.70
CA HIS A 51 -5.86 -5.37 9.57
C HIS A 51 -4.89 -4.71 8.58
N VAL A 52 -5.17 -3.45 8.22
CA VAL A 52 -4.32 -2.69 7.29
C VAL A 52 -2.97 -2.38 7.92
N GLY A 53 -2.94 -1.90 9.17
CA GLY A 53 -1.70 -1.55 9.85
C GLY A 53 -0.78 -2.75 10.04
N ARG A 54 -1.32 -3.90 10.42
CA ARG A 54 -0.56 -5.15 10.54
C ARG A 54 0.04 -5.55 9.19
N MET A 55 -0.75 -5.54 8.12
CA MET A 55 -0.27 -5.92 6.79
C MET A 55 0.82 -4.98 6.27
N LEU A 56 0.70 -3.66 6.47
CA LEU A 56 1.74 -2.70 6.06
C LEU A 56 3.06 -2.91 6.81
N ASN A 57 3.01 -3.27 8.10
CA ASN A 57 4.20 -3.60 8.87
C ASN A 57 4.88 -4.88 8.36
N GLU A 58 4.09 -5.94 8.09
CA GLU A 58 4.59 -7.19 7.53
C GLU A 58 5.16 -6.99 6.10
N LEU A 59 4.53 -6.12 5.30
CA LEU A 59 5.03 -5.75 3.97
C LEU A 59 6.43 -5.11 4.03
N GLN A 60 6.64 -4.18 4.97
CA GLN A 60 7.97 -3.57 5.15
C GLN A 60 9.02 -4.63 5.51
N GLN A 61 8.71 -5.56 6.42
CA GLN A 61 9.60 -6.65 6.77
C GLN A 61 9.94 -7.53 5.56
N TYR A 62 8.95 -7.89 4.76
CA TYR A 62 9.19 -8.67 3.55
C TYR A 62 10.05 -7.92 2.53
N CYS A 63 9.89 -6.61 2.36
CA CYS A 63 10.76 -5.82 1.50
C CYS A 63 12.22 -5.80 1.99
N ASP A 64 12.43 -5.74 3.30
CA ASP A 64 13.77 -5.69 3.90
C ASP A 64 14.46 -7.06 3.88
N GLU A 65 13.71 -8.15 4.02
CA GLU A 65 14.25 -9.50 4.19
C GLU A 65 14.26 -10.34 2.90
N TRP A 66 13.65 -9.86 1.80
CA TRP A 66 13.57 -10.64 0.57
C TRP A 66 14.94 -10.86 -0.08
N GLN A 67 15.36 -12.12 -0.18
CA GLN A 67 16.66 -12.53 -0.72
C GLN A 67 16.64 -12.88 -2.22
N GLY A 68 15.51 -12.66 -2.89
CA GLY A 68 15.26 -13.16 -4.23
C GLY A 68 14.87 -14.63 -4.21
N GLY A 69 13.70 -14.97 -4.76
CA GLY A 69 13.37 -16.36 -5.05
C GLY A 69 14.17 -16.84 -6.25
N ALA A 70 14.78 -18.02 -6.16
CA ALA A 70 15.40 -18.70 -7.30
C ALA A 70 14.36 -19.13 -8.35
#